data_AF-A0A968QCF7-F1
#
_entry.id   AF-A0A968QCF7-F1
#
_cell.length_a   1.000
_cell.length_b   1.000
_cell.length_c   1.000
_cell.angle_alpha   90.00
_cell.angle_beta   90.00
_cell.angle_gamma   90.00
#
_symmetry.space_group_name_H-M   'P 1'
#
loop_
_entity.id
_entity.type
_entity.pdbx_description
1 polymer ?
#
loop_
_entity_poly.entity_id
_entity_poly.type
_entity_poly.pdbx_seq_one_letter_code
_entity_poly.pdbx_strand_id
1 'polypeptide(L)'
;MQPIVKHLKFSEKTRSQIINIRTKTKISTYAAICRWGICYSLAQDTVPSPVPQVFDSNLEITWETFVGDTGVAIPAAVFQFCYQHNLSLDSESIKKQFELHLARGIAYLVGLKLSGIEELMELALVDRSTKLEIDTKPSLSSIANQITTKITKPSTFQPKLETKTQLRSESIKLVWQAPDKVNVGKSKKSTSKKFKSY
;
A
#
# COMPACT_ATOMS: atom_id res chain seq x y z
N MET A 1 3.44 -0.46 -16.98
CA MET A 1 2.94 -1.46 -16.00
C MET A 1 1.43 -1.58 -16.18
N GLN A 2 0.83 -2.74 -15.95
CA GLN A 2 -0.63 -2.90 -16.05
C GLN A 2 -1.35 -2.16 -14.90
N PRO A 3 -2.55 -1.61 -15.14
CA PRO A 3 -3.32 -0.93 -14.10
C PRO A 3 -3.84 -1.91 -13.05
N ILE A 4 -3.87 -1.53 -11.77
CA ILE A 4 -4.44 -2.36 -10.69
C ILE A 4 -5.96 -2.47 -10.84
N VAL A 5 -6.61 -1.35 -11.19
CA VAL A 5 -8.04 -1.27 -11.52
C VAL A 5 -8.22 -0.40 -12.76
N LYS A 6 -9.31 -0.60 -13.50
CA LYS A 6 -9.67 0.28 -14.64
C LYS A 6 -10.16 1.65 -14.16
N HIS A 7 -11.04 1.63 -13.17
CA HIS A 7 -11.63 2.82 -12.56
C HIS A 7 -11.64 2.63 -11.04
N LEU A 8 -11.31 3.69 -10.32
CA LEU A 8 -11.51 3.76 -8.89
C LEU A 8 -12.99 4.03 -8.64
N LYS A 9 -13.62 3.16 -7.86
CA LYS A 9 -14.99 3.33 -7.35
C LYS A 9 -14.94 3.54 -5.84
N PHE A 10 -15.95 4.19 -5.31
CA PHE A 10 -16.00 4.57 -3.90
C PHE A 10 -17.37 4.25 -3.29
N SER A 11 -17.40 4.12 -1.96
CA SER A 11 -18.66 4.22 -1.20
C SER A 11 -19.14 5.67 -1.13
N GLU A 12 -20.44 5.88 -0.93
CA GLU A 12 -21.00 7.22 -0.67
C GLU A 12 -20.36 7.90 0.54
N LYS A 13 -20.01 7.10 1.57
CA LYS A 13 -19.23 7.57 2.72
C LYS A 13 -17.88 8.12 2.28
N THR A 14 -17.09 7.35 1.51
CA THR A 14 -15.76 7.77 1.07
C THR A 14 -15.83 8.96 0.13
N ARG A 15 -16.83 9.01 -0.76
CA ARG A 15 -17.11 10.16 -1.62
C ARG A 15 -17.35 11.42 -0.80
N SER A 16 -18.19 11.36 0.22
CA SER A 16 -18.46 12.49 1.12
C SER A 16 -17.20 12.95 1.86
N GLN A 17 -16.36 12.01 2.31
CA GLN A 17 -15.07 12.29 2.93
C GLN A 17 -14.11 13.02 1.97
N ILE A 18 -14.01 12.58 0.72
CA ILE A 18 -13.19 13.23 -0.32
C ILE A 18 -13.66 14.68 -0.56
N ILE A 19 -14.97 14.91 -0.65
CA ILE A 19 -15.55 16.24 -0.83
C ILE A 19 -15.24 17.16 0.36
N ASN A 20 -15.30 16.63 1.59
CA ASN A 20 -14.95 17.37 2.80
C ASN A 20 -13.46 17.80 2.77
N ILE A 21 -12.54 16.87 2.51
CA ILE A 21 -11.10 17.17 2.40
C ILE A 21 -10.85 18.22 1.31
N ARG A 22 -11.50 18.08 0.15
CA ARG A 22 -11.40 19.04 -0.95
C ARG A 22 -11.81 20.46 -0.53
N THR A 23 -12.90 20.57 0.22
CA THR A 23 -13.46 21.86 0.64
C THR A 23 -12.52 22.61 1.58
N LYS A 24 -11.84 21.86 2.47
CA LYS A 24 -10.84 22.35 3.43
C LYS A 24 -9.53 22.73 2.75
N THR A 25 -8.95 21.79 2.00
CA THR A 25 -7.59 21.91 1.42
C THR A 25 -7.52 22.73 0.13
N LYS A 26 -8.67 23.04 -0.49
CA LYS A 26 -8.79 23.72 -1.80
C LYS A 26 -8.09 22.99 -2.97
N ILE A 27 -7.74 21.71 -2.81
CA ILE A 27 -7.20 20.89 -3.90
C ILE A 27 -8.27 20.68 -4.98
N SER A 28 -7.98 21.02 -6.22
CA SER A 28 -8.98 21.01 -7.30
C SER A 28 -9.43 19.60 -7.69
N THR A 29 -8.53 18.61 -7.68
CA THR A 29 -8.76 17.27 -8.25
C THR A 29 -8.95 16.20 -7.18
N TYR A 30 -10.00 15.38 -7.32
CA TYR A 30 -10.24 14.22 -6.46
C TYR A 30 -9.10 13.18 -6.50
N ALA A 31 -8.49 12.99 -7.68
CA ALA A 31 -7.34 12.10 -7.84
C ALA A 31 -6.18 12.47 -6.92
N ALA A 32 -5.87 13.76 -6.76
CA ALA A 32 -4.81 14.22 -5.87
C ALA A 32 -5.09 13.87 -4.41
N ILE A 33 -6.33 14.05 -3.94
CA ILE A 33 -6.76 13.66 -2.58
C ILE A 33 -6.65 12.15 -2.39
N CYS A 34 -7.02 11.37 -3.40
CA CYS A 34 -6.88 9.91 -3.37
C CYS A 34 -5.41 9.48 -3.26
N ARG A 35 -4.49 10.16 -3.97
CA ARG A 35 -3.04 9.93 -3.85
C ARG A 35 -2.54 10.23 -2.44
N TRP A 36 -2.94 11.35 -1.86
CA TRP A 36 -2.62 11.68 -0.46
C TRP A 36 -3.12 10.60 0.49
N GLY A 37 -4.37 10.16 0.33
CA GLY A 37 -4.96 9.12 1.16
C GLY A 37 -4.18 7.81 1.10
N ILE A 38 -3.92 7.28 -0.10
CA ILE A 38 -3.21 6.01 -0.22
C ILE A 38 -1.76 6.08 0.28
N CYS A 39 -1.03 7.17 -0.02
CA CYS A 39 0.33 7.36 0.47
C CYS A 39 0.35 7.46 2.00
N TYR A 40 -0.57 8.22 2.59
CA TYR A 40 -0.67 8.35 4.04
C TYR A 40 -1.01 7.02 4.72
N SER A 41 -1.88 6.22 4.10
CA SER A 41 -2.26 4.89 4.58
C SER A 41 -1.10 3.90 4.52
N LEU A 42 -0.34 3.87 3.41
CA LEU A 42 0.82 2.99 3.25
C LEU A 42 1.95 3.37 4.23
N ALA A 43 2.13 4.66 4.50
CA ALA A 43 3.13 5.15 5.45
C ALA A 43 2.89 4.72 6.92
N GLN A 44 1.70 4.19 7.25
CA GLN A 44 1.43 3.63 8.59
C GLN A 44 1.95 2.20 8.77
N ASP A 45 2.44 1.55 7.70
CA ASP A 45 3.01 0.20 7.68
C ASP A 45 2.20 -0.88 8.45
N THR A 46 0.88 -0.75 8.41
CA THR A 46 -0.06 -1.67 9.07
C THR A 46 -1.07 -2.20 8.06
N VAL A 47 -1.41 -3.48 8.15
CA VAL A 47 -2.42 -4.10 7.28
C VAL A 47 -3.80 -3.53 7.61
N PRO A 48 -4.53 -2.95 6.63
CA PRO A 48 -5.90 -2.50 6.84
C PRO A 48 -6.83 -3.65 7.26
N SER A 49 -7.80 -3.36 8.12
CA SER A 49 -8.83 -4.33 8.47
C SER A 49 -9.59 -4.78 7.21
N PRO A 50 -9.85 -6.10 7.02
CA PRO A 50 -10.47 -6.65 5.81
C PRO A 50 -11.98 -6.40 5.75
N VAL A 51 -12.39 -5.14 5.88
CA VAL A 51 -13.80 -4.75 5.81
C VAL A 51 -14.24 -4.75 4.34
N PRO A 52 -15.33 -5.45 3.99
CA PRO A 52 -15.91 -5.38 2.65
C PRO A 52 -16.20 -3.92 2.27
N GLN A 53 -15.76 -3.51 1.08
CA GLN A 53 -16.06 -2.17 0.55
C GLN A 53 -17.32 -2.25 -0.29
N VAL A 54 -18.27 -1.38 0.00
CA VAL A 54 -19.47 -1.17 -0.83
C VAL A 54 -19.14 -0.06 -1.82
N PHE A 55 -19.38 -0.28 -3.10
CA PHE A 55 -19.10 0.70 -4.17
C PHE A 55 -20.41 1.21 -4.77
N ASP A 56 -21.17 1.95 -3.97
CA ASP A 56 -22.50 2.47 -4.28
C ASP A 56 -22.50 3.89 -4.85
N SER A 57 -21.35 4.58 -4.84
CA SER A 57 -21.30 5.97 -5.29
C SER A 57 -21.14 6.15 -6.79
N ASN A 58 -21.59 7.32 -7.27
CA ASN A 58 -21.44 7.74 -8.66
C ASN A 58 -20.06 8.35 -8.98
N LEU A 59 -19.20 8.55 -7.98
CA LEU A 59 -17.87 9.10 -8.20
C LEU A 59 -16.98 7.99 -8.77
N GLU A 60 -16.52 8.18 -10.01
CA GLU A 60 -15.53 7.31 -10.63
C GLU A 60 -14.34 8.12 -11.12
N ILE A 61 -13.13 7.57 -10.93
CA ILE A 61 -11.88 8.18 -11.41
C ILE A 61 -11.17 7.14 -12.27
N THR A 62 -10.83 7.48 -13.53
CA THR A 62 -10.06 6.56 -14.38
C THR A 62 -8.68 6.34 -13.80
N TRP A 63 -8.10 5.15 -14.03
CA TRP A 63 -6.77 4.84 -13.55
C TRP A 63 -5.70 5.82 -14.04
N GLU A 64 -5.80 6.27 -15.28
CA GLU A 64 -4.88 7.21 -15.91
C GLU A 64 -4.92 8.57 -15.20
N THR A 65 -6.11 9.05 -14.87
CA THR A 65 -6.30 10.29 -14.09
C THR A 65 -5.79 10.10 -12.66
N PHE A 66 -6.04 8.94 -12.06
CA PHE A 66 -5.57 8.62 -10.72
C PHE A 66 -4.05 8.59 -10.65
N VAL A 67 -3.36 7.95 -11.58
CA VAL A 67 -1.90 7.85 -11.57
C VAL A 67 -1.25 9.19 -11.97
N GLY A 68 -1.71 9.81 -13.06
CA GLY A 68 -1.10 11.02 -13.64
C GLY A 68 0.43 10.90 -13.69
N ASP A 69 1.11 11.93 -13.19
CA ASP A 69 2.58 12.02 -13.26
C ASP A 69 3.30 11.09 -12.27
N THR A 70 2.59 10.48 -11.32
CA THR A 70 3.22 9.54 -10.36
C THR A 70 3.62 8.21 -10.99
N GLY A 71 3.08 7.91 -12.17
CA GLY A 71 3.42 6.72 -12.96
C GLY A 71 3.30 5.42 -12.16
N VAL A 72 4.43 4.74 -11.97
CA VAL A 72 4.47 3.42 -11.33
C VAL A 72 4.68 3.47 -9.82
N ALA A 73 4.84 4.66 -9.22
CA ALA A 73 5.21 4.80 -7.81
C ALA A 73 4.17 4.20 -6.85
N ILE A 74 2.90 4.60 -6.98
CA ILE A 74 1.82 4.09 -6.13
C ILE A 74 1.60 2.58 -6.32
N PRO A 75 1.50 2.05 -7.57
CA PRO A 75 1.35 0.62 -7.77
C PRO A 75 2.52 -0.20 -7.20
N ALA A 76 3.75 0.27 -7.39
CA ALA A 76 4.93 -0.37 -6.83
C ALA A 76 4.91 -0.36 -5.30
N ALA A 77 4.49 0.74 -4.67
CA ALA A 77 4.37 0.84 -3.22
C ALA A 77 3.33 -0.15 -2.65
N VAL A 78 2.18 -0.30 -3.31
CA VAL A 78 1.16 -1.30 -2.91
C VAL A 78 1.69 -2.72 -3.08
N PHE A 79 2.34 -3.01 -4.21
CA PHE A 79 2.94 -4.33 -4.44
C PHE A 79 4.01 -4.65 -3.39
N GLN A 80 4.89 -3.70 -3.10
CA GLN A 80 5.93 -3.83 -2.08
C GLN A 80 5.33 -4.06 -0.71
N PHE A 81 4.27 -3.34 -0.34
CA PHE A 81 3.55 -3.55 0.90
C PHE A 81 3.00 -4.97 1.00
N CYS A 82 2.33 -5.47 -0.05
CA CYS A 82 1.83 -6.85 -0.06
C CYS A 82 2.96 -7.86 0.14
N TYR A 83 4.11 -7.66 -0.51
CA TYR A 83 5.29 -8.50 -0.36
C TYR A 83 5.84 -8.48 1.08
N GLN A 84 6.00 -7.30 1.67
CA GLN A 84 6.53 -7.13 3.03
C GLN A 84 5.65 -7.76 4.11
N HIS A 85 4.33 -7.72 3.91
CA HIS A 85 3.35 -8.25 4.86
C HIS A 85 2.95 -9.71 4.56
N ASN A 86 3.70 -10.41 3.68
CA ASN A 86 3.42 -11.80 3.26
C ASN A 86 1.98 -12.01 2.76
N LEU A 87 1.41 -11.01 2.08
CA LEU A 87 0.11 -11.11 1.45
C LEU A 87 0.24 -11.72 0.05
N SER A 88 -0.85 -12.30 -0.45
CA SER A 88 -0.86 -12.85 -1.81
C SER A 88 -0.63 -11.76 -2.86
N LEU A 89 0.20 -12.08 -3.86
CA LEU A 89 0.61 -11.17 -4.94
C LEU A 89 -0.21 -11.38 -6.22
N ASP A 90 -1.35 -12.05 -6.11
CA ASP A 90 -2.31 -12.13 -7.21
C ASP A 90 -2.98 -10.77 -7.45
N SER A 91 -3.47 -10.57 -8.67
CA SER A 91 -4.07 -9.30 -9.09
C SER A 91 -5.30 -8.92 -8.25
N GLU A 92 -6.06 -9.91 -7.76
CA GLU A 92 -7.26 -9.67 -6.97
C GLU A 92 -6.91 -9.23 -5.54
N SER A 93 -5.94 -9.87 -4.90
CA SER A 93 -5.42 -9.47 -3.60
C SER A 93 -4.77 -8.09 -3.64
N ILE A 94 -3.95 -7.79 -4.65
CA ILE A 94 -3.35 -6.46 -4.81
C ILE A 94 -4.45 -5.40 -4.98
N LYS A 95 -5.45 -5.67 -5.83
CA LYS A 95 -6.62 -4.78 -6.00
C LYS A 95 -7.35 -4.57 -4.69
N LYS A 96 -7.59 -5.65 -3.92
CA LYS A 96 -8.27 -5.58 -2.64
C LYS A 96 -7.49 -4.74 -1.63
N GLN A 97 -6.17 -4.91 -1.54
CA GLN A 97 -5.31 -4.12 -0.67
C GLN A 97 -5.30 -2.65 -1.08
N PHE A 98 -5.20 -2.36 -2.38
CA PHE A 98 -5.31 -1.00 -2.91
C PHE A 98 -6.61 -0.32 -2.47
N GLU A 99 -7.77 -0.97 -2.64
CA GLU A 99 -9.08 -0.43 -2.27
C GLU A 99 -9.20 -0.21 -0.75
N LEU A 100 -8.71 -1.14 0.06
CA LEU A 100 -8.71 -1.02 1.52
C LEU A 100 -7.81 0.13 2.00
N HIS A 101 -6.59 0.21 1.48
CA HIS A 101 -5.66 1.29 1.83
C HIS A 101 -6.20 2.65 1.43
N LEU A 102 -6.82 2.76 0.26
CA LEU A 102 -7.42 4.00 -0.22
C LEU A 102 -8.55 4.46 0.70
N ALA A 103 -9.52 3.59 1.00
CA ALA A 103 -10.62 3.91 1.90
C ALA A 103 -10.13 4.28 3.31
N ARG A 104 -9.18 3.51 3.87
CA ARG A 104 -8.56 3.79 5.17
C ARG A 104 -7.84 5.13 5.17
N GLY A 105 -7.06 5.40 4.14
CA GLY A 105 -6.28 6.62 4.00
C GLY A 105 -7.15 7.86 3.97
N ILE A 106 -8.23 7.83 3.19
CA ILE A 106 -9.23 8.90 3.17
C ILE A 106 -9.87 9.08 4.54
N ALA A 107 -10.25 8.00 5.23
CA ALA A 107 -10.80 8.08 6.57
C ALA A 107 -9.83 8.70 7.59
N TYR A 108 -8.54 8.37 7.50
CA TYR A 108 -7.51 8.99 8.33
C TYR A 108 -7.38 10.48 8.06
N LEU A 109 -7.31 10.91 6.79
CA LEU A 109 -7.23 12.34 6.45
C LEU A 109 -8.42 13.13 6.98
N VAL A 110 -9.63 12.55 7.01
CA VAL A 110 -10.80 13.20 7.63
C VAL A 110 -10.69 13.29 9.15
N GLY A 111 -10.06 12.31 9.79
CA GLY A 111 -9.77 12.33 11.22
C GLY A 111 -8.76 13.43 11.62
N LEU A 112 -7.98 13.93 10.65
CA LEU A 112 -7.08 15.06 10.87
C LEU A 112 -7.84 16.39 10.81
N LYS A 113 -7.38 17.36 11.60
CA LYS A 113 -7.89 18.73 11.59
C LYS A 113 -7.28 19.52 10.43
N LEU A 114 -7.62 19.14 9.20
CA LEU A 114 -7.16 19.86 8.00
C LEU A 114 -7.84 21.23 7.90
N SER A 115 -7.05 22.32 7.88
CA SER A 115 -7.53 23.69 7.64
C SER A 115 -7.19 24.19 6.24
N GLY A 116 -6.13 23.65 5.63
CA GLY A 116 -5.58 24.06 4.35
C GLY A 116 -4.71 22.96 3.75
N ILE A 117 -3.86 23.34 2.79
CA ILE A 117 -2.91 22.42 2.14
C ILE A 117 -1.64 22.27 2.98
N GLU A 118 -1.37 23.25 3.83
CA GLU A 118 -0.21 23.33 4.72
C GLU A 118 -0.14 22.10 5.63
N GLU A 119 -1.26 21.69 6.23
CA GLU A 119 -1.28 20.51 7.09
C GLU A 119 -1.00 19.22 6.30
N LEU A 120 -1.38 19.15 5.03
CA LEU A 120 -0.99 18.00 4.19
C LEU A 120 0.51 18.00 3.91
N MET A 121 1.09 19.18 3.69
CA MET A 121 2.54 19.32 3.47
C MET A 121 3.34 18.94 4.72
N GLU A 122 2.88 19.34 5.91
CA GLU A 122 3.50 18.94 7.17
C GLU A 122 3.56 17.41 7.30
N LEU A 123 2.50 16.68 6.95
CA LEU A 123 2.49 15.21 7.00
C LEU A 123 3.52 14.54 6.07
N ALA A 124 3.89 15.22 4.99
CA ALA A 124 4.89 14.75 4.03
C ALA A 124 6.32 15.07 4.47
N LEU A 125 6.51 16.17 5.21
CA LEU A 125 7.82 16.62 5.68
C LEU A 125 8.24 15.98 7.01
N VAL A 126 7.29 15.41 7.76
CA VAL A 126 7.61 14.66 8.98
C VAL A 126 8.43 13.42 8.62
N ASP A 127 9.72 13.45 8.98
CA ASP A 127 10.61 12.30 8.87
C ASP A 127 10.15 11.18 9.82
N ARG A 128 9.57 10.13 9.23
CA ARG A 128 9.08 8.95 9.96
C ARG A 128 10.17 7.90 10.19
N SER A 129 11.40 8.10 9.68
CA SER A 129 12.52 7.16 9.85
C SER A 129 13.10 7.14 11.27
N THR A 130 12.79 8.13 12.11
CA THR A 130 13.34 8.27 13.46
C THR A 130 12.57 7.49 14.54
N LYS A 131 11.46 6.83 14.21
CA LYS A 131 10.58 6.16 15.20
C LYS A 131 11.06 4.77 15.65
N LEU A 132 12.33 4.44 15.48
CA LEU A 132 12.91 3.15 15.83
C LEU A 132 13.97 3.21 16.93
N GLU A 133 13.98 4.23 17.80
CA GLU A 133 14.63 4.12 19.11
C GLU A 133 13.83 4.92 20.14
N ILE A 134 13.20 4.22 21.09
CA ILE A 134 12.94 4.56 22.52
C ILE A 134 11.91 3.51 22.99
N ASP A 135 12.43 2.39 23.48
CA ASP A 135 12.00 1.76 24.74
C ASP A 135 13.02 0.68 25.11
N THR A 136 14.24 1.12 25.41
CA THR A 136 15.12 0.39 26.35
C THR A 136 15.39 1.34 27.49
N LYS A 137 14.53 1.29 28.51
CA LYS A 137 14.79 1.99 29.77
C LYS A 137 15.78 1.15 30.57
N PRO A 138 16.99 1.66 30.89
CA PRO A 138 17.91 0.98 31.78
C PRO A 138 17.49 1.33 33.22
N SER A 139 17.07 0.34 34.00
CA SER A 139 17.04 0.47 35.46
C SER A 139 17.95 -0.59 36.05
N LEU A 140 19.17 -0.17 36.34
CA LEU A 140 20.04 -0.82 37.32
C LEU A 140 19.38 -0.64 38.70
N SER A 141 19.02 -1.75 39.34
CA SER A 141 18.98 -1.82 40.81
C SER A 141 19.84 -3.00 41.25
N SER A 142 21.12 -2.71 41.44
CA SER A 142 21.99 -3.46 42.33
C SER A 142 21.78 -2.92 43.75
N ILE A 143 21.52 -3.80 44.72
CA ILE A 143 22.09 -3.84 46.09
C ILE A 143 21.15 -4.64 47.02
N ALA A 144 21.78 -5.52 47.80
CA ALA A 144 21.32 -6.28 48.97
C ALA A 144 20.57 -7.60 48.73
N ASN A 145 20.92 -8.76 49.31
CA ASN A 145 22.00 -9.17 50.23
C ASN A 145 22.10 -10.72 50.19
N GLN A 146 23.21 -11.24 50.71
CA GLN A 146 23.69 -12.63 50.60
C GLN A 146 23.24 -13.55 51.78
N ILE A 147 23.52 -14.86 51.63
CA ILE A 147 23.82 -15.92 52.65
C ILE A 147 22.65 -16.87 53.05
N THR A 148 22.58 -18.10 52.48
CA THR A 148 22.98 -19.45 53.02
C THR A 148 21.83 -20.11 53.83
N THR A 149 21.34 -21.34 53.66
CA THR A 149 21.94 -22.71 53.60
C THR A 149 20.92 -23.76 53.11
N LYS A 150 21.39 -24.74 52.30
CA LYS A 150 21.10 -26.22 52.23
C LYS A 150 19.62 -26.71 52.26
N ILE A 151 19.14 -27.81 51.65
CA ILE A 151 19.65 -29.19 51.41
C ILE A 151 18.73 -29.86 50.33
N THR A 152 19.26 -30.84 49.58
CA THR A 152 18.58 -32.03 48.99
C THR A 152 18.10 -32.02 47.51
N LYS A 153 18.76 -32.87 46.70
CA LYS A 153 18.42 -33.37 45.33
C LYS A 153 17.35 -34.49 45.38
N PRO A 154 16.94 -35.14 44.27
CA PRO A 154 16.60 -34.68 42.91
C PRO A 154 15.18 -35.16 42.48
N SER A 155 14.54 -34.54 41.49
CA SER A 155 13.44 -35.21 40.76
C SER A 155 13.33 -34.69 39.34
N THR A 156 13.73 -35.58 38.43
CA THR A 156 13.16 -35.89 37.12
C THR A 156 12.05 -34.96 36.60
N PHE A 157 12.29 -34.31 35.46
CA PHE A 157 11.61 -34.59 34.17
C PHE A 157 11.99 -33.51 33.14
N GLN A 158 12.53 -34.00 32.01
CA GLN A 158 12.75 -33.24 30.78
C GLN A 158 11.41 -33.02 30.06
N PRO A 159 11.33 -32.01 29.18
CA PRO A 159 10.84 -32.33 27.84
C PRO A 159 11.85 -31.92 26.77
N LYS A 160 12.17 -32.93 25.97
CA LYS A 160 12.96 -32.90 24.75
C LYS A 160 12.24 -32.06 23.69
N LEU A 161 12.89 -31.01 23.20
CA LEU A 161 12.45 -30.29 21.99
C LEU A 161 13.58 -30.32 20.95
N GLU A 162 13.53 -31.34 20.09
CA GLU A 162 14.17 -31.33 18.77
C GLU A 162 13.11 -31.90 17.82
N THR A 163 12.75 -31.18 16.75
CA THR A 163 13.36 -31.47 15.45
C THR A 163 13.32 -30.22 14.57
N LYS A 164 14.52 -29.81 14.15
CA LYS A 164 14.78 -28.89 13.02
C LYS A 164 14.39 -29.57 11.70
N THR A 165 13.72 -28.83 10.82
CA THR A 165 13.95 -28.89 9.36
C THR A 165 13.63 -27.49 8.81
N GLN A 166 14.61 -26.58 8.79
CA GLN A 166 15.57 -26.34 7.71
C GLN A 166 15.04 -25.32 6.69
N LEU A 167 15.42 -24.07 6.98
CA LEU A 167 15.44 -22.89 6.13
C LEU A 167 16.13 -23.22 4.80
N ARG A 168 15.43 -23.12 3.67
CA ARG A 168 16.05 -23.15 2.33
C ARG A 168 15.83 -21.79 1.67
N SER A 169 16.86 -20.95 1.79
CA SER A 169 17.02 -19.73 1.02
C SER A 169 17.37 -20.11 -0.42
N GLU A 170 16.41 -20.02 -1.34
CA GLU A 170 16.71 -20.05 -2.77
C GLU A 170 16.45 -18.66 -3.33
N SER A 171 17.56 -17.94 -3.59
CA SER A 171 17.57 -16.69 -4.35
C SER A 171 17.02 -16.94 -5.74
N ILE A 172 15.83 -16.40 -6.04
CA ILE A 172 15.25 -16.50 -7.37
C ILE A 172 15.98 -15.52 -8.30
N LYS A 173 16.72 -16.08 -9.27
CA LYS A 173 17.35 -15.34 -10.37
C LYS A 173 16.26 -14.72 -11.26
N LEU A 174 16.29 -13.39 -11.42
CA LEU A 174 15.51 -12.68 -12.42
C LEU A 174 16.09 -12.96 -13.82
N VAL A 175 15.39 -13.80 -14.60
CA VAL A 175 15.65 -13.98 -16.03
C VAL A 175 14.73 -13.04 -16.80
N TRP A 176 15.31 -12.03 -17.46
CA TRP A 176 14.59 -11.15 -18.37
C TRP A 176 14.46 -11.82 -19.73
N GLN A 177 13.24 -12.17 -20.14
CA GLN A 177 12.94 -12.46 -21.55
C GLN A 177 12.53 -11.15 -22.24
N ALA A 178 13.29 -10.74 -23.25
CA ALA A 178 12.94 -9.67 -24.16
C ALA A 178 11.77 -10.13 -25.06
N PRO A 179 10.80 -9.28 -25.39
CA PRO A 179 9.71 -9.66 -26.28
C PRO A 179 10.22 -9.84 -27.72
N ASP A 180 9.91 -11.00 -28.29
CA ASP A 180 10.11 -11.31 -29.70
C ASP A 180 9.40 -10.30 -30.61
N LYS A 181 10.12 -9.82 -31.62
CA LYS A 181 9.59 -8.93 -32.65
C LYS A 181 8.56 -9.70 -33.48
N VAL A 182 7.29 -9.27 -33.44
CA VAL A 182 6.26 -9.77 -34.36
C VAL A 182 5.79 -8.67 -35.32
N ASN A 183 5.75 -9.09 -36.58
CA ASN A 183 5.69 -8.34 -37.83
C ASN A 183 4.54 -7.34 -37.97
N VAL A 184 4.89 -6.16 -38.51
CA VAL A 184 3.97 -5.17 -39.07
C VAL A 184 3.32 -5.74 -40.34
N GLY A 185 2.05 -6.12 -40.22
CA GLY A 185 1.18 -6.42 -41.35
C GLY A 185 0.85 -5.14 -42.12
N LYS A 186 1.15 -5.13 -43.42
CA LYS A 186 0.90 -4.03 -44.35
C LYS A 186 -0.60 -3.75 -44.48
N SER A 187 -1.04 -2.56 -44.05
CA SER A 187 -2.37 -2.04 -44.35
C SER A 187 -2.46 -1.58 -45.81
N LYS A 188 -3.38 -2.19 -46.58
CA LYS A 188 -3.73 -1.76 -47.94
C LYS A 188 -4.57 -0.49 -47.86
N LYS A 189 -4.03 0.64 -48.34
CA LYS A 189 -4.81 1.85 -48.61
C LYS A 189 -5.70 1.62 -49.84
N SER A 190 -7.02 1.59 -49.65
CA SER A 190 -7.98 1.78 -50.74
C SER A 190 -8.12 3.28 -51.01
N THR A 191 -7.47 3.77 -52.05
CA THR A 191 -7.72 5.10 -52.63
C THR A 191 -9.02 5.09 -53.41
N SER A 192 -9.99 5.88 -52.96
CA SER A 192 -11.20 6.23 -53.71
C SER A 192 -10.81 7.10 -54.93
N LYS A 193 -11.26 6.66 -56.11
CA LYS A 193 -11.06 7.38 -57.38
C LYS A 193 -12.22 8.35 -57.61
N LYS A 194 -11.87 9.57 -57.99
CA LYS A 194 -12.76 10.69 -58.37
C LYS A 194 -13.58 10.41 -59.64
N PHE A 195 -14.81 10.93 -59.63
CA PHE A 195 -15.56 11.64 -60.69
C PHE A 195 -15.20 11.43 -62.18
N LYS A 196 -16.21 11.09 -63.00
CA LYS A 196 -16.71 11.91 -64.14
C LYS A 196 -17.96 11.32 -64.83
N SER A 197 -18.85 12.25 -65.25
CA SER A 197 -19.90 12.30 -66.31
C SER A 197 -20.37 11.00 -66.98
N TYR A 198 -21.65 10.80 -67.28
CA TYR A 198 -22.59 11.69 -67.99
C TYR A 198 -24.02 11.58 -67.45
#